data_AF-A0A1R4GJB5-F1
#
_entry.id   AF-A0A1R4GJB5-F1
#
_cell.length_a   1.000
_cell.length_b   1.000
_cell.length_c   1.000
_cell.angle_alpha   90.00
_cell.angle_beta   90.00
_cell.angle_gamma   90.00
#
_symmetry.space_group_name_H-M   'P 1'
#
loop_
_entity.id
_entity.type
_entity.pdbx_description
1 polymer ?
#
loop_
_entity_poly.entity_id
_entity_poly.type
_entity_poly.pdbx_seq_one_letter_code
_entity_poly.pdbx_strand_id
1 'polypeptide(L)'
;MAQVAFSHQFSHRWSNAPQAVKDALLQEFEDIMQLLDAETDLENFEFTVPDLHAHIDAINAEVAAEKEVARLEAERLEAERLEAERAELEALEAERLLNEEQQAEQDALVQSELETDETLVQNPQAMQVADTELVEGSIDAGADTESAMDTDALVETEDLDTAEGSNTEVSDTPVEPSESQPTAEVNETEAEISAPASFAFDTTAPKAELDADFIKELESRIDDYLSEQLANMSEDLKSWLREQVANRFDDK
;
A
#
# COMPACT_ATOMS: atom_id res chain seq x y z
N MET A 1 -31.57 -24.02 0.25
CA MET A 1 -31.03 -23.33 -0.94
C MET A 1 -29.62 -23.84 -1.14
N ALA A 2 -29.32 -24.50 -2.26
CA ALA A 2 -27.97 -24.98 -2.53
C ALA A 2 -27.04 -23.77 -2.68
N GLN A 3 -26.04 -23.66 -1.82
CA GLN A 3 -25.02 -22.63 -1.93
C GLN A 3 -24.13 -23.03 -3.11
N VAL A 4 -24.26 -22.34 -4.24
CA VAL A 4 -23.37 -22.53 -5.38
C VAL A 4 -22.02 -21.94 -5.00
N ALA A 5 -21.08 -22.79 -4.58
CA ALA A 5 -19.73 -22.37 -4.29
C ALA A 5 -18.93 -22.34 -5.59
N PHE A 6 -18.41 -21.17 -5.96
CA PHE A 6 -17.47 -21.06 -7.06
C PHE A 6 -16.15 -21.78 -6.74
N SER A 7 -15.43 -22.25 -7.76
CA SER A 7 -14.13 -22.89 -7.55
C SER A 7 -13.15 -21.92 -6.89
N HIS A 8 -12.24 -22.45 -6.05
CA HIS A 8 -11.22 -21.63 -5.38
C HIS A 8 -10.38 -20.83 -6.39
N GLN A 9 -10.03 -21.43 -7.52
CA GLN A 9 -9.27 -20.78 -8.60
C GLN A 9 -10.06 -19.66 -9.26
N PHE A 10 -11.35 -19.86 -9.52
CA PHE A 10 -12.21 -18.80 -10.03
C PHE A 10 -12.31 -17.65 -9.04
N SER A 11 -12.59 -17.94 -7.77
CA SER A 11 -12.71 -16.90 -6.73
C SER A 11 -11.44 -16.06 -6.60
N HIS A 12 -10.26 -16.70 -6.67
CA HIS A 12 -8.98 -16.00 -6.66
C HIS A 12 -8.76 -15.13 -7.91
N ARG A 13 -9.02 -15.68 -9.11
CA ARG A 13 -8.88 -14.94 -10.38
C ARG A 13 -9.89 -13.79 -10.46
N TRP A 14 -11.12 -14.01 -10.03
CA TRP A 14 -12.17 -13.01 -9.97
C TRP A 14 -11.83 -11.91 -8.99
N SER A 15 -11.37 -12.23 -7.78
CA SER A 15 -10.98 -11.23 -6.78
C SER A 15 -9.86 -10.33 -7.30
N ASN A 16 -8.87 -10.91 -7.99
CA ASN A 16 -7.73 -10.19 -8.55
C ASN A 16 -7.95 -9.58 -9.95
N ALA A 17 -9.10 -9.81 -10.58
CA ALA A 17 -9.38 -9.25 -11.90
C ALA A 17 -9.57 -7.72 -11.82
N PRO A 18 -9.11 -6.96 -12.85
CA PRO A 18 -9.38 -5.53 -12.92
C PRO A 18 -10.88 -5.23 -12.83
N GLN A 19 -11.25 -4.13 -12.16
CA GLN A 19 -12.67 -3.80 -11.96
C GLN A 19 -13.40 -3.60 -13.30
N ALA A 20 -12.76 -2.94 -14.27
CA ALA A 20 -13.30 -2.78 -15.61
C ALA A 20 -13.62 -4.11 -16.32
N VAL A 21 -12.84 -5.18 -16.08
CA VAL A 21 -13.14 -6.52 -16.62
C VAL A 21 -14.41 -7.09 -15.97
N LYS A 22 -14.57 -6.91 -14.66
CA LYS A 22 -15.79 -7.35 -13.95
C LYS A 22 -17.02 -6.62 -14.45
N ASP A 23 -16.90 -5.31 -14.63
CA ASP A 23 -18.00 -4.46 -15.09
C ASP A 23 -18.41 -4.83 -16.52
N ALA A 24 -17.45 -5.08 -17.41
CA ALA A 24 -17.72 -5.57 -18.77
C ALA A 24 -18.44 -6.93 -18.77
N LEU A 25 -18.00 -7.87 -17.92
CA LEU A 25 -18.66 -9.17 -17.76
C LEU A 25 -20.07 -9.05 -17.19
N LEU A 26 -20.28 -8.18 -16.20
CA LEU A 26 -21.61 -7.93 -15.64
C LEU A 26 -22.54 -7.27 -16.65
N GLN A 27 -22.03 -6.32 -17.45
CA GLN A 27 -22.79 -5.69 -18.53
C GLN A 27 -23.24 -6.71 -19.57
N GLU A 28 -22.36 -7.63 -19.98
CA GLU A 28 -22.72 -8.72 -20.89
C GLU A 28 -23.80 -9.63 -20.31
N PHE A 29 -23.73 -9.93 -19.00
CA PHE A 29 -24.81 -10.68 -18.36
C PHE A 29 -26.12 -9.90 -18.32
N GLU A 30 -26.07 -8.57 -18.13
CA GLU A 30 -27.26 -7.72 -18.20
C GLU A 30 -27.85 -7.67 -19.61
N ASP A 31 -27.01 -7.54 -20.64
CA ASP A 31 -27.41 -7.59 -22.04
C ASP A 31 -28.03 -8.95 -22.38
N ILE A 32 -27.46 -10.07 -21.91
CA ILE A 32 -28.05 -11.40 -22.06
C ILE A 32 -29.40 -11.50 -21.35
N MET A 33 -29.51 -10.99 -20.12
CA MET A 33 -30.80 -10.99 -19.39
C MET A 33 -31.84 -10.17 -20.14
N GLN A 34 -31.46 -9.02 -20.68
CA GLN A 34 -32.34 -8.19 -21.51
C GLN A 34 -32.74 -8.93 -22.79
N LEU A 35 -31.81 -9.57 -23.48
CA LEU A 35 -32.09 -10.37 -24.67
C LEU A 35 -33.10 -11.50 -24.41
N LEU A 36 -33.07 -12.07 -23.20
CA LEU A 36 -33.97 -13.14 -22.76
C LEU A 36 -35.34 -12.63 -22.28
N ASP A 37 -35.52 -11.33 -22.11
CA ASP A 37 -36.81 -10.74 -21.70
C ASP A 37 -37.82 -10.81 -22.87
N ALA A 38 -39.08 -11.11 -22.53
CA ALA A 38 -40.15 -11.34 -23.51
C ALA A 38 -40.53 -10.06 -24.28
N GLU A 39 -40.27 -8.90 -23.67
CA GLU A 39 -40.57 -7.57 -24.24
C GLU A 39 -39.46 -7.05 -25.16
N THR A 40 -38.31 -7.73 -25.23
CA THR A 40 -37.15 -7.25 -26.00
C THR A 40 -37.34 -7.42 -27.50
N ASP A 41 -37.13 -6.32 -28.22
CA ASP A 41 -37.16 -6.30 -29.67
C ASP A 41 -35.85 -6.86 -30.26
N LEU A 42 -35.89 -8.14 -30.63
CA LEU A 42 -34.75 -8.89 -31.15
C LEU A 42 -34.20 -8.34 -32.48
N GLU A 43 -34.99 -7.58 -33.25
CA GLU A 43 -34.51 -7.05 -34.56
C GLU A 43 -33.59 -5.84 -34.39
N ASN A 44 -33.74 -5.10 -33.29
CA ASN A 44 -32.97 -3.89 -33.00
C ASN A 44 -32.03 -4.05 -31.80
N PHE A 45 -32.02 -5.21 -31.16
CA PHE A 45 -31.15 -5.48 -30.02
C PHE A 45 -29.69 -5.60 -30.45
N GLU A 46 -28.82 -4.85 -29.79
CA GLU A 46 -27.37 -4.92 -29.94
C GLU A 46 -26.74 -5.03 -28.55
N PHE A 47 -25.69 -5.86 -28.43
CA PHE A 47 -24.88 -5.91 -27.22
C PHE A 47 -24.15 -4.58 -27.01
N THR A 48 -24.07 -4.14 -25.76
CA THR A 48 -23.35 -2.92 -25.36
C THR A 48 -21.88 -3.03 -25.75
N VAL A 49 -21.30 -4.22 -25.61
CA VAL A 49 -19.93 -4.53 -26.03
C VAL A 49 -19.98 -5.53 -27.20
N PRO A 50 -19.63 -5.12 -28.43
CA PRO A 50 -19.75 -6.00 -29.60
C PRO A 50 -18.80 -7.21 -29.60
N ASP A 51 -17.62 -7.05 -28.99
CA ASP A 51 -16.62 -8.12 -28.81
C ASP A 51 -16.01 -8.03 -27.41
N LEU A 52 -16.63 -8.74 -26.48
CA LEU A 52 -16.17 -8.83 -25.09
C LEU A 52 -14.71 -9.28 -24.99
N HIS A 53 -14.26 -10.21 -25.84
CA HIS A 53 -12.93 -10.77 -25.73
C HIS A 53 -11.87 -9.72 -26.11
N ALA A 54 -12.06 -9.05 -27.25
CA ALA A 54 -11.19 -7.95 -27.67
C ALA A 54 -11.22 -6.79 -26.67
N HIS A 55 -12.37 -6.51 -26.07
CA HIS A 55 -12.51 -5.46 -25.04
C HIS A 55 -11.76 -5.82 -23.76
N ILE A 56 -11.87 -7.05 -23.26
CA ILE A 56 -11.14 -7.53 -22.08
C ILE A 56 -9.62 -7.51 -22.34
N ASP A 57 -9.18 -7.92 -23.53
CA ASP A 57 -7.77 -7.88 -23.91
C ASP A 57 -7.24 -6.43 -23.91
N ALA A 58 -8.02 -5.48 -24.42
CA ALA A 58 -7.68 -4.06 -24.37
C ALA A 58 -7.55 -3.55 -22.92
N ILE A 59 -8.51 -3.88 -22.05
CA ILE A 59 -8.44 -3.52 -20.63
C ILE A 59 -7.19 -4.10 -19.97
N ASN A 60 -6.89 -5.37 -20.22
CA ASN A 60 -5.71 -6.01 -19.63
C ASN A 60 -4.41 -5.39 -20.14
N ALA A 61 -4.35 -5.00 -21.41
CA ALA A 61 -3.20 -4.31 -21.99
C ALA A 61 -2.98 -2.93 -21.35
N GLU A 62 -4.06 -2.19 -21.12
CA GLU A 62 -4.03 -0.89 -20.43
C GLU A 62 -3.55 -1.03 -18.98
N VAL A 63 -4.15 -1.93 -18.21
CA VAL A 63 -3.73 -2.20 -16.82
C VAL A 63 -2.27 -2.65 -16.74
N ALA A 64 -1.81 -3.45 -17.70
CA ALA A 64 -0.41 -3.86 -17.78
C ALA A 64 0.52 -2.66 -18.06
N ALA A 65 0.12 -1.76 -18.96
CA ALA A 65 0.87 -0.55 -19.27
C ALA A 65 0.94 0.40 -18.07
N GLU A 66 -0.18 0.65 -17.40
CA GLU A 66 -0.23 1.48 -16.19
C GLU A 66 0.66 0.94 -15.08
N LYS A 67 0.63 -0.38 -14.85
CA LYS A 67 1.47 -1.04 -13.86
C LYS A 67 2.96 -0.88 -14.18
N GLU A 68 3.32 -0.95 -15.46
CA GLU A 68 4.71 -0.75 -15.89
C GLU A 68 5.15 0.71 -15.67
N VAL A 69 4.30 1.68 -16.00
CA VAL A 69 4.57 3.10 -15.72
C VAL A 69 4.74 3.34 -14.23
N ALA A 70 3.84 2.82 -13.39
CA ALA A 70 3.93 2.94 -11.94
C ALA A 70 5.22 2.32 -11.37
N ARG A 71 5.70 1.21 -11.97
CA ARG A 71 6.98 0.59 -11.59
C ARG A 71 8.17 1.50 -11.92
N LEU A 72 8.19 2.07 -13.12
CA LEU A 72 9.26 2.98 -13.55
C LEU A 72 9.28 4.27 -12.72
N GLU A 73 8.11 4.80 -12.37
CA GLU A 73 8.02 5.96 -11.48
C GLU A 73 8.53 5.65 -10.06
N ALA A 74 8.19 4.48 -9.52
CA ALA A 74 8.69 4.04 -8.22
C ALA A 74 10.21 3.88 -8.22
N GLU A 75 10.78 3.25 -9.26
CA GLU A 75 12.23 3.11 -9.43
C GLU A 75 12.93 4.46 -9.53
N ARG A 76 12.35 5.41 -10.29
CA ARG A 76 12.90 6.77 -10.41
C ARG A 76 12.92 7.49 -9.06
N LEU A 77 11.84 7.38 -8.29
CA LEU A 77 11.74 8.01 -6.97
C LEU A 77 12.75 7.38 -5.99
N GLU A 78 12.93 6.07 -6.03
CA GLU A 78 13.94 5.38 -5.22
C GLU A 78 15.37 5.81 -5.57
N ALA A 79 15.68 5.92 -6.87
CA ALA A 79 16.99 6.41 -7.33
C ALA A 79 17.26 7.85 -6.88
N GLU A 80 16.26 8.73 -6.95
CA GLU A 80 16.37 10.11 -6.46
C GLU A 80 16.63 10.16 -4.95
N ARG A 81 15.94 9.32 -4.16
CA ARG A 81 16.19 9.25 -2.71
C ARG A 81 17.61 8.80 -2.40
N LEU A 82 18.11 7.81 -3.13
CA LEU A 82 19.46 7.28 -2.93
C LEU A 82 20.55 8.28 -3.38
N GLU A 83 20.29 9.06 -4.43
CA GLU A 83 21.17 10.16 -4.84
C GLU A 83 21.19 11.28 -3.79
N ALA A 84 20.04 11.64 -3.23
CA ALA A 84 19.97 12.62 -2.14
C ALA A 84 20.73 12.16 -0.89
N GLU A 85 20.59 10.87 -0.50
CA GLU A 85 21.34 10.30 0.62
C GLU A 85 22.86 10.34 0.36
N ARG A 86 23.30 10.03 -0.87
CA ARG A 86 24.72 10.14 -1.24
C ARG A 86 25.23 11.57 -1.19
N ALA A 87 24.46 12.53 -1.69
CA ALA A 87 24.81 13.93 -1.64
C ALA A 87 24.90 14.46 -0.19
N GLU A 88 24.03 14.00 0.70
CA GLU A 88 24.09 14.33 2.13
C GLU A 88 25.35 13.77 2.79
N LEU A 89 25.70 12.52 2.51
CA LEU A 89 26.94 11.92 3.03
C LEU A 89 28.19 12.64 2.50
N GLU A 90 28.22 12.99 1.22
CA GLU A 90 29.32 13.74 0.62
C GLU A 90 29.44 15.15 1.24
N ALA A 91 28.32 15.84 1.48
CA ALA A 91 28.30 17.13 2.15
C ALA A 91 28.83 17.04 3.60
N LEU A 92 28.45 16.00 4.33
CA LEU A 92 28.92 15.75 5.69
C LEU A 92 30.42 15.42 5.72
N GLU A 93 30.91 14.64 4.77
CA GLU A 93 32.35 14.35 4.64
C GLU A 93 33.14 15.62 4.30
N ALA A 94 32.64 16.46 3.39
CA ALA A 94 33.26 17.75 3.07
C ALA A 94 33.30 18.70 4.28
N GLU A 95 32.22 18.76 5.08
CA GLU A 95 32.18 19.55 6.31
C GLU A 95 33.21 19.04 7.34
N ARG A 96 33.36 17.71 7.49
CA ARG A 96 34.38 17.14 8.38
C ARG A 96 35.79 17.50 7.93
N LEU A 97 36.09 17.41 6.64
CA LEU A 97 37.42 17.71 6.11
C LEU A 97 37.76 19.20 6.29
N LEU A 98 36.79 20.09 6.09
CA LEU A 98 36.96 21.52 6.33
C LEU A 98 37.23 21.83 7.81
N ASN A 99 36.49 21.19 8.73
CA ASN A 99 36.75 21.35 10.17
C ASN A 99 38.13 20.82 10.57
N GLU A 100 38.58 19.70 9.98
CA GLU A 100 39.92 19.16 10.22
C GLU A 100 41.02 20.12 9.71
N GLU A 101 40.84 20.71 8.52
CA GLU A 101 41.77 21.71 7.98
C GLU A 101 41.84 22.96 8.85
N GLN A 102 40.69 23.50 9.30
CA GLN A 102 40.66 24.64 10.22
C GLN A 102 41.33 24.33 11.56
N GLN A 103 41.16 23.12 12.08
CA GLN A 103 41.79 22.70 13.32
C GLN A 103 43.30 22.58 13.16
N ALA A 104 43.78 21.98 12.05
CA ALA A 104 45.20 21.88 11.74
C ALA A 104 45.85 23.27 11.56
N GLU A 105 45.16 24.22 10.94
CA GLU A 105 45.63 25.61 10.81
C GLU A 105 45.74 26.31 12.17
N GLN A 106 44.73 26.15 13.05
CA GLN A 106 44.77 26.70 14.41
C GLN A 106 45.92 26.08 15.22
N ASP A 107 46.10 24.77 15.16
CA ASP A 107 47.18 24.08 15.86
C ASP A 107 48.56 24.54 15.35
N ALA A 108 48.71 24.75 14.04
CA ALA A 108 49.94 25.28 13.45
C ALA A 108 50.21 26.73 13.89
N LEU A 109 49.17 27.57 13.97
CA LEU A 109 49.28 28.94 14.46
C LEU A 109 49.76 28.96 15.92
N VAL A 110 49.15 28.15 16.79
CA VAL A 110 49.54 28.02 18.20
C VAL A 110 50.98 27.54 18.35
N GLN A 111 51.42 26.57 17.54
CA GLN A 111 52.83 26.12 17.55
C GLN A 111 53.78 27.24 17.12
N SER A 112 53.44 28.00 16.09
CA SER A 112 54.27 29.13 15.65
C SER A 112 54.37 30.23 16.71
N GLU A 113 53.29 30.50 17.45
CA GLU A 113 53.29 31.45 18.57
C GLU A 113 54.19 30.98 19.72
N LEU A 114 54.09 29.69 20.09
CA LEU A 114 54.95 29.08 21.11
C LEU A 114 56.44 29.11 20.73
N GLU A 115 56.78 28.87 19.46
CA GLU A 115 58.17 28.98 18.97
C GLU A 115 58.68 30.44 19.00
N THR A 116 57.84 31.42 18.66
CA THR A 116 58.23 32.84 18.76
C THR A 116 58.48 33.27 20.21
N ASP A 117 57.69 32.78 21.16
CA ASP A 117 57.86 33.09 22.58
C ASP A 117 59.12 32.41 23.16
N GLU A 118 59.45 31.19 22.72
CA GLU A 118 60.69 30.50 23.11
C GLU A 118 61.96 31.20 22.57
N THR A 119 61.89 31.79 21.37
CA THR A 119 63.01 32.57 20.80
C THR A 119 63.22 33.93 21.48
N LEU A 120 62.18 34.55 22.05
CA LEU A 120 62.28 35.79 22.83
C LEU A 120 62.91 35.58 24.23
N VAL A 121 62.84 34.36 24.78
CA VAL A 121 63.48 34.01 26.07
C VAL A 121 64.99 33.74 25.92
N GLN A 122 65.47 33.35 24.73
CA GLN A 122 66.88 32.98 24.49
C GLN A 122 67.80 34.11 23.99
N ASN A 123 67.27 35.31 23.70
CA ASN A 123 68.11 36.48 23.34
C ASN A 123 67.60 37.80 23.96
N PRO A 124 68.05 38.19 25.17
CA PRO A 124 67.55 39.37 25.89
C PRO A 124 68.26 40.69 25.50
N GLN A 125 68.84 40.80 24.31
CA GLN A 125 69.51 42.05 23.90
C GLN A 125 69.07 42.54 22.52
N ALA A 126 68.01 43.34 22.49
CA ALA A 126 68.00 44.65 21.82
C ALA A 126 66.61 45.31 21.90
N MET A 127 66.32 46.05 22.98
CA MET A 127 65.55 47.31 22.88
C MET A 127 65.53 48.06 24.21
N GLN A 128 66.52 48.92 24.41
CA GLN A 128 66.35 50.16 25.17
C GLN A 128 67.08 51.25 24.43
N VAL A 129 66.35 52.16 23.79
CA VAL A 129 66.52 53.62 23.89
C VAL A 129 65.41 54.29 23.07
N ALA A 130 64.52 55.02 23.74
CA ALA A 130 64.29 56.44 23.50
C ALA A 130 62.96 56.87 24.15
N ASP A 131 63.14 57.63 25.22
CA ASP A 131 62.17 58.42 25.96
C ASP A 131 61.70 59.65 25.12
N THR A 132 60.59 60.28 25.55
CA THR A 132 60.03 61.62 25.16
C THR A 132 59.41 61.74 23.75
N GLU A 133 58.21 62.29 23.50
CA GLU A 133 57.36 63.32 24.12
C GLU A 133 55.85 62.96 23.94
N LEU A 134 54.99 63.05 24.96
CA LEU A 134 54.14 64.21 25.30
C LEU A 134 53.50 64.96 24.12
N VAL A 135 52.16 64.86 24.01
CA VAL A 135 51.13 65.92 23.84
C VAL A 135 49.81 65.14 23.64
N GLU A 136 49.00 64.92 24.68
CA GLU A 136 48.02 65.84 25.26
C GLU A 136 46.84 66.14 24.31
N GLY A 137 45.62 65.76 24.72
CA GLY A 137 44.40 66.37 24.18
C GLY A 137 43.15 65.51 24.09
N SER A 138 42.32 65.59 25.14
CA SER A 138 40.85 65.50 25.15
C SER A 138 40.20 64.10 25.28
N ILE A 139 39.85 63.59 26.48
CA ILE A 139 38.61 63.84 27.27
C ILE A 139 37.37 64.24 26.46
N ASP A 140 36.35 63.36 26.42
CA ASP A 140 35.09 63.40 27.20
C ASP A 140 34.30 62.10 26.85
N ALA A 141 34.02 61.11 27.70
CA ALA A 141 33.21 61.04 28.92
C ALA A 141 31.72 61.39 28.74
N GLY A 142 30.85 60.46 29.17
CA GLY A 142 29.43 60.69 29.44
C GLY A 142 28.51 60.21 28.31
N ALA A 143 27.75 59.14 28.53
CA ALA A 143 26.45 59.17 29.23
C ALA A 143 25.33 59.18 28.17
N ASP A 144 24.55 58.10 28.12
CA ASP A 144 23.13 58.09 28.55
C ASP A 144 22.25 57.92 27.29
N THR A 145 21.66 56.74 27.12
CA THR A 145 20.23 56.45 27.35
C THR A 145 19.29 57.14 26.36
N GLU A 146 19.02 56.51 25.22
CA GLU A 146 17.75 56.69 24.50
C GLU A 146 17.57 55.39 23.65
N SER A 147 17.07 54.29 24.19
CA SER A 147 15.64 53.93 24.18
C SER A 147 14.86 54.51 23.01
N ALA A 148 14.71 53.72 21.95
CA ALA A 148 13.55 53.77 21.05
C ALA A 148 13.29 52.35 20.50
N MET A 149 12.73 51.50 21.38
CA MET A 149 11.76 50.49 20.96
C MET A 149 10.46 51.23 20.62
N ASP A 150 10.02 51.13 19.38
CA ASP A 150 8.67 51.48 18.92
C ASP A 150 8.12 50.16 18.34
N THR A 151 7.42 49.39 19.17
CA THR A 151 5.95 49.28 19.21
C THR A 151 5.34 48.89 17.86
N ASP A 152 4.95 47.63 17.75
CA ASP A 152 3.53 47.39 17.49
C ASP A 152 3.06 46.22 18.34
N ALA A 153 2.07 46.53 19.16
CA ALA A 153 1.44 45.66 20.13
C ALA A 153 -0.03 45.57 19.75
N LEU A 154 -0.57 44.36 19.71
CA LEU A 154 -1.82 44.11 20.42
C LEU A 154 -1.91 42.63 20.79
N VAL A 155 -1.77 42.39 22.08
CA VAL A 155 -2.24 41.20 22.79
C VAL A 155 -3.68 41.50 23.20
N GLU A 156 -4.59 40.57 22.95
CA GLU A 156 -5.73 40.34 23.85
C GLU A 156 -5.78 38.85 24.17
N THR A 157 -5.56 38.56 25.45
CA THR A 157 -5.84 37.30 26.14
C THR A 157 -7.16 37.42 26.89
N GLU A 158 -7.70 36.28 27.30
CA GLU A 158 -8.88 36.06 28.19
C GLU A 158 -10.19 35.98 27.39
N ASP A 159 -11.01 34.92 27.48
CA ASP A 159 -11.54 34.29 28.68
C ASP A 159 -11.76 32.77 28.55
N LEU A 160 -11.43 32.06 29.64
CA LEU A 160 -12.15 30.88 30.13
C LEU A 160 -13.42 31.38 30.85
N ASP A 161 -14.59 30.75 30.68
CA ASP A 161 -15.16 29.87 31.72
C ASP A 161 -16.59 29.35 31.41
N THR A 162 -16.84 28.14 31.91
CA THR A 162 -18.07 27.68 32.59
C THR A 162 -19.38 27.44 31.79
N ALA A 163 -19.55 26.16 31.44
CA ALA A 163 -20.50 25.20 32.03
C ALA A 163 -21.99 25.08 31.60
N GLU A 164 -22.37 23.79 31.63
CA GLU A 164 -23.62 23.16 32.08
C GLU A 164 -24.70 22.74 31.07
N GLY A 165 -25.12 21.47 31.26
CA GLY A 165 -26.45 20.95 30.91
C GLY A 165 -26.43 19.93 29.77
N SER A 166 -26.17 18.64 30.01
CA SER A 166 -27.20 17.62 30.34
C SER A 166 -28.13 17.36 29.12
N ASN A 167 -28.29 16.15 28.59
CA ASN A 167 -28.58 14.91 29.31
C ASN A 167 -28.64 13.72 28.31
N THR A 168 -28.43 12.49 28.84
CA THR A 168 -29.18 11.24 28.47
C THR A 168 -28.87 10.61 27.10
N GLU A 169 -28.53 9.34 26.92
CA GLU A 169 -28.91 8.12 27.64
C GLU A 169 -27.85 7.02 27.43
N VAL A 170 -27.45 6.41 28.54
CA VAL A 170 -26.83 5.09 28.62
C VAL A 170 -27.95 4.06 28.83
N SER A 171 -27.87 2.92 28.14
CA SER A 171 -28.44 1.65 28.60
C SER A 171 -27.34 0.61 28.40
N ASP A 172 -26.60 0.28 29.46
CA ASP A 172 -26.88 -0.78 30.45
C ASP A 172 -26.96 -2.20 29.85
N THR A 173 -25.81 -2.90 29.89
CA THR A 173 -25.48 -4.16 30.62
C THR A 173 -26.53 -5.32 30.60
N PRO A 174 -26.18 -6.63 30.66
CA PRO A 174 -24.92 -7.18 31.20
C PRO A 174 -24.30 -8.43 30.53
N VAL A 175 -23.00 -8.57 30.76
CA VAL A 175 -22.25 -9.83 30.72
C VAL A 175 -22.17 -10.39 32.14
N GLU A 176 -22.48 -11.69 32.31
CA GLU A 176 -21.98 -12.67 33.30
C GLU A 176 -23.04 -13.80 33.50
N PRO A 177 -22.71 -14.98 34.09
CA PRO A 177 -21.88 -16.07 33.58
C PRO A 177 -22.65 -17.43 33.70
N SER A 178 -21.93 -18.56 33.70
CA SER A 178 -22.36 -19.92 34.11
C SER A 178 -22.87 -20.92 33.04
N GLU A 179 -22.02 -21.93 32.85
CA GLU A 179 -22.31 -23.37 33.03
C GLU A 179 -23.68 -23.91 32.62
N SER A 180 -23.69 -24.78 31.62
CA SER A 180 -23.91 -26.23 31.78
C SER A 180 -24.40 -26.84 30.47
N GLN A 181 -23.77 -27.97 30.10
CA GLN A 181 -24.38 -28.97 29.22
C GLN A 181 -25.83 -29.27 29.65
N PRO A 182 -26.70 -29.60 28.70
CA PRO A 182 -27.01 -31.01 28.57
C PRO A 182 -27.00 -31.50 27.11
N THR A 183 -26.52 -32.72 27.00
CA THR A 183 -26.71 -33.68 25.92
C THR A 183 -28.13 -33.68 25.36
N ALA A 184 -28.26 -33.47 24.05
CA ALA A 184 -29.41 -33.92 23.28
C ALA A 184 -28.88 -34.64 22.03
N GLU A 185 -29.02 -35.96 22.04
CA GLU A 185 -28.94 -36.82 20.86
C GLU A 185 -29.81 -36.23 19.75
N VAL A 186 -29.19 -35.90 18.62
CA VAL A 186 -29.92 -35.73 17.36
C VAL A 186 -29.27 -36.64 16.33
N ASN A 187 -29.66 -37.91 16.46
CA ASN A 187 -29.88 -38.89 15.41
C ASN A 187 -29.32 -38.50 14.03
N GLU A 188 -28.09 -38.93 13.74
CA GLU A 188 -27.52 -38.98 12.40
C GLU A 188 -28.42 -39.89 11.55
N THR A 189 -29.30 -39.27 10.76
CA THR A 189 -29.87 -39.93 9.59
C THR A 189 -29.00 -39.53 8.42
N GLU A 190 -28.00 -40.38 8.15
CA GLU A 190 -27.19 -40.38 6.95
C GLU A 190 -28.12 -40.33 5.73
N ALA A 191 -28.26 -39.13 5.15
CA ALA A 191 -28.66 -39.02 3.76
C ALA A 191 -27.42 -39.40 2.95
N GLU A 192 -27.40 -40.65 2.46
CA GLU A 192 -26.44 -41.17 1.50
C GLU A 192 -26.37 -40.25 0.27
N ILE A 193 -25.47 -39.27 0.34
CA ILE A 193 -24.81 -38.74 -0.84
C ILE A 193 -23.95 -39.89 -1.36
N SER A 194 -24.46 -40.57 -2.39
CA SER A 194 -23.71 -41.56 -3.16
C SER A 194 -22.53 -40.88 -3.83
N ALA A 195 -21.45 -40.71 -3.08
CA ALA A 195 -20.13 -40.47 -3.62
C ALA A 195 -19.69 -41.76 -4.32
N PRO A 196 -19.23 -41.73 -5.58
CA PRO A 196 -18.53 -42.88 -6.12
C PRO A 196 -17.28 -43.09 -5.26
N ALA A 197 -17.30 -44.19 -4.52
CA ALA A 197 -16.21 -44.68 -3.69
C ALA A 197 -14.93 -44.76 -4.53
N SER A 198 -13.95 -43.89 -4.24
CA SER A 198 -12.50 -44.10 -4.42
C SER A 198 -11.71 -42.85 -3.98
N PHE A 199 -11.90 -42.38 -2.74
CA PHE A 199 -10.98 -41.44 -2.09
C PHE A 199 -10.35 -42.10 -0.86
N ALA A 200 -9.64 -43.20 -1.09
CA ALA A 200 -8.74 -43.78 -0.10
C ALA A 200 -7.32 -43.31 -0.45
N PHE A 201 -6.83 -42.30 0.27
CA PHE A 201 -5.47 -41.81 0.11
C PHE A 201 -4.53 -42.72 0.89
N ASP A 202 -3.65 -43.46 0.21
CA ASP A 202 -2.65 -44.28 0.86
C ASP A 202 -1.47 -43.40 1.31
N THR A 203 -1.51 -42.93 2.55
CA THR A 203 -0.52 -42.03 3.16
C THR A 203 0.79 -42.72 3.57
N THR A 204 1.08 -43.93 3.08
CA THR A 204 2.19 -44.76 3.59
C THR A 204 3.52 -44.62 2.83
N ALA A 205 3.59 -43.83 1.75
CA ALA A 205 4.82 -43.65 0.96
C ALA A 205 5.63 -42.39 1.34
N PRO A 206 6.97 -42.42 1.24
CA PRO A 206 7.84 -41.33 1.68
C PRO A 206 7.63 -40.05 0.85
N LYS A 207 7.46 -38.95 1.57
CA LYS A 207 7.08 -37.59 1.15
C LYS A 207 7.94 -36.92 0.06
N ALA A 208 8.96 -37.59 -0.48
CA ALA A 208 9.95 -36.99 -1.39
C ALA A 208 9.80 -37.42 -2.87
N GLU A 209 9.10 -38.52 -3.16
CA GLU A 209 8.83 -38.98 -4.54
C GLU A 209 7.37 -38.72 -4.97
N LEU A 210 6.54 -38.19 -4.07
CA LEU A 210 5.10 -38.05 -4.18
C LEU A 210 4.64 -36.70 -4.75
N ASP A 211 5.54 -35.85 -5.24
CA ASP A 211 5.16 -34.48 -5.60
C ASP A 211 4.85 -34.36 -7.10
N ALA A 212 5.78 -34.69 -8.00
CA ALA A 212 5.61 -34.37 -9.42
C ALA A 212 4.57 -35.23 -10.15
N ASP A 213 4.56 -36.54 -9.91
CA ASP A 213 3.63 -37.44 -10.59
C ASP A 213 2.23 -37.41 -9.99
N PHE A 214 2.14 -37.17 -8.67
CA PHE A 214 0.88 -36.93 -7.98
C PHE A 214 0.21 -35.63 -8.41
N ILE A 215 0.99 -34.54 -8.55
CA ILE A 215 0.47 -33.27 -9.06
C ILE A 215 -0.08 -33.44 -10.47
N LYS A 216 0.64 -34.15 -11.36
CA LYS A 216 0.15 -34.43 -12.73
C LYS A 216 -1.12 -35.27 -12.75
N GLU A 217 -1.23 -36.27 -11.87
CA GLU A 217 -2.45 -37.08 -11.78
C GLU A 217 -3.62 -36.26 -11.24
N LEU A 218 -3.37 -35.38 -10.27
CA LEU A 218 -4.38 -34.44 -9.77
C LEU A 218 -4.81 -33.45 -10.87
N GLU A 219 -3.87 -32.88 -11.61
CA GLU A 219 -4.11 -31.97 -12.74
C GLU A 219 -4.96 -32.64 -13.82
N SER A 220 -4.58 -33.85 -14.26
CA SER A 220 -5.35 -34.61 -15.26
C SER A 220 -6.78 -34.89 -14.79
N ARG A 221 -6.95 -35.24 -13.51
CA ARG A 221 -8.26 -35.58 -12.95
C ARG A 221 -9.14 -34.34 -12.72
N ILE A 222 -8.53 -33.19 -12.47
CA ILE A 222 -9.20 -31.89 -12.45
C ILE A 222 -9.65 -31.51 -13.86
N ASP A 223 -8.78 -31.67 -14.87
CA ASP A 223 -9.11 -31.36 -16.26
C ASP A 223 -10.25 -32.25 -16.79
N ASP A 224 -10.23 -33.55 -16.49
CA ASP A 224 -11.30 -34.48 -16.83
C ASP A 224 -12.63 -34.08 -16.17
N TYR A 225 -12.61 -33.76 -14.87
CA TYR A 225 -13.83 -33.35 -14.16
C TYR A 225 -14.39 -32.01 -14.68
N LEU A 226 -13.52 -31.02 -14.91
CA LEU A 226 -13.95 -29.72 -15.40
C LEU A 226 -14.47 -29.80 -16.83
N SER A 227 -13.85 -30.60 -17.70
CA SER A 227 -14.32 -30.79 -19.07
C SER A 227 -15.67 -31.52 -19.11
N GLU A 228 -15.87 -32.55 -18.28
CA GLU A 228 -17.16 -33.25 -18.16
C GLU A 228 -18.24 -32.33 -17.58
N GLN A 229 -17.93 -31.55 -16.53
CA GLN A 229 -18.90 -30.61 -15.95
C GLN A 229 -19.25 -29.46 -16.89
N LEU A 230 -18.27 -28.84 -17.54
CA LEU A 230 -18.53 -27.77 -18.52
C LEU A 230 -19.32 -28.29 -19.72
N ALA A 231 -19.05 -29.51 -20.18
CA ALA A 231 -19.83 -30.15 -21.24
C ALA A 231 -21.29 -30.32 -20.80
N ASN A 232 -21.54 -30.90 -19.62
CA ASN A 232 -22.87 -31.09 -19.06
C ASN A 232 -23.62 -29.77 -18.87
N MET A 233 -23.00 -28.77 -18.23
CA MET A 233 -23.60 -27.44 -18.08
C MET A 233 -23.92 -26.79 -19.43
N SER A 234 -23.05 -26.95 -20.43
CA SER A 234 -23.31 -26.42 -21.77
C SER A 234 -24.49 -27.11 -22.46
N GLU A 235 -24.69 -28.40 -22.21
CA GLU A 235 -25.77 -29.19 -22.77
C GLU A 235 -27.11 -28.88 -22.07
N ASP A 236 -27.08 -28.68 -20.75
CA ASP A 236 -28.21 -28.20 -19.97
C ASP A 236 -28.63 -26.79 -20.40
N LEU A 237 -27.67 -25.86 -20.57
CA LEU A 237 -27.96 -24.49 -21.02
C LEU A 237 -28.55 -24.49 -22.44
N LYS A 238 -28.00 -25.30 -23.35
CA LYS A 238 -28.53 -25.46 -24.72
C LYS A 238 -29.93 -26.08 -24.71
N SER A 239 -30.19 -27.04 -23.82
CA SER A 239 -31.50 -27.68 -23.69
C SER A 239 -32.53 -26.69 -23.17
N TRP A 240 -32.18 -25.95 -22.13
CA TRP A 240 -33.01 -24.86 -21.60
C TRP A 240 -33.27 -23.80 -22.67
N LEU A 241 -32.26 -23.35 -23.41
CA LEU A 241 -32.43 -22.36 -24.48
C LEU A 241 -33.38 -22.88 -25.57
N ARG A 242 -33.24 -24.14 -25.99
CA ARG A 242 -34.14 -24.75 -26.98
C ARG A 242 -35.58 -24.82 -26.47
N GLU A 243 -35.76 -25.17 -25.20
CA GLU A 243 -37.08 -25.22 -24.56
C GLU A 243 -37.71 -23.82 -24.44
N GLN A 244 -36.93 -22.81 -24.05
CA GLN A 244 -37.40 -21.42 -24.00
C GLN A 244 -37.77 -20.89 -25.38
N VAL A 245 -36.94 -21.17 -26.39
CA VAL A 245 -37.25 -20.81 -27.78
C VAL A 245 -38.51 -21.52 -28.27
N ALA A 246 -38.66 -22.81 -27.98
CA ALA A 246 -39.85 -23.58 -28.35
C ALA A 246 -41.12 -23.04 -27.67
N ASN A 247 -41.10 -22.81 -26.36
CA ASN A 247 -42.22 -22.23 -25.63
C ASN A 247 -42.65 -20.87 -26.21
N ARG A 248 -41.69 -20.05 -26.64
CA ARG A 248 -41.96 -18.75 -27.26
C ARG A 248 -42.61 -18.85 -28.65
N PHE A 249 -42.43 -19.97 -29.36
CA PHE A 249 -43.10 -20.24 -30.64
C PHE A 249 -44.44 -20.96 -30.47
N ASP A 250 -44.62 -21.75 -29.41
CA ASP A 250 -45.87 -22.45 -29.10
C ASP A 250 -46.92 -21.53 -28.42
N ASP A 251 -46.52 -20.41 -27.81
CA ASP A 251 -47.42 -19.39 -27.22
C ASP A 251 -47.99 -18.37 -28.25
N LYS A 252 -47.91 -18.65 -29.56
CA LYS A 252 -48.54 -17.86 -30.65
C LYS A 252 -49.67 -18.64 -31.34
#